data_AF-A0AAV4GAH1-F1
#
_entry.id   AF-A0AAV4GAH1-F1
#
_cell.length_a   1.000
_cell.length_b   1.000
_cell.length_c   1.000
_cell.angle_alpha   90.00
_cell.angle_beta   90.00
_cell.angle_gamma   90.00
#
_symmetry.space_group_name_H-M   'P 1'
#
loop_
_entity.id
_entity.type
_entity.pdbx_description
1 polymer ?
#
loop_
_entity_poly.entity_id
_entity_poly.type
_entity_poly.pdbx_seq_one_letter_code
_entity_poly.pdbx_strand_id
1 'polypeptide(L)'
;MLISRKRTGHHEFEVLYGKENETEESERRWKNCKKNPGHVKFISPQDFKDNYLPSFLTGKNYEEFCSIIDCTVRLRVSWTSRARLNGEKFSGCRGTHRLRLGTGCMYTHGDRVSSLDNEPCPCNECEGKVIRKHWKFSVHTAHHVVYNTEEAKQTKVDLFYDDESCQQDGRMKTVGSEGVKDTTR
;
A
#
# COMPACT_ATOMS: atom_id res chain seq x y z
N MET A 1 13.93 -14.19 8.52
CA MET A 1 15.25 -13.51 8.46
C MET A 1 15.07 -12.20 7.71
N LEU A 2 14.84 -11.09 8.42
CA LEU A 2 14.74 -9.76 7.83
C LEU A 2 16.15 -9.29 7.45
N ILE A 3 16.47 -9.35 6.16
CA ILE A 3 17.76 -8.88 5.64
C ILE A 3 17.62 -7.39 5.31
N SER A 4 18.01 -6.53 6.24
CA SER A 4 18.37 -5.14 5.92
C SER A 4 19.77 -5.12 5.35
N ARG A 5 19.92 -4.68 4.10
CA ARG A 5 21.22 -4.37 3.48
C ARG A 5 21.16 -3.01 2.80
N LYS A 6 22.17 -2.18 3.09
CA LYS A 6 22.46 -0.88 2.48
C LYS A 6 22.68 -1.00 0.97
N ARG A 7 21.61 -0.92 0.18
CA ARG A 7 21.62 -0.51 -1.23
C ARG A 7 20.35 0.30 -1.46
N THR A 8 20.50 1.52 -1.97
CA THR A 8 19.39 2.42 -2.37
C THR A 8 18.69 1.84 -3.60
N GLY A 9 17.95 0.77 -3.39
CA GLY A 9 17.16 0.11 -4.42
C GLY A 9 15.97 0.96 -4.85
N HIS A 10 15.65 0.94 -6.15
CA HIS A 10 14.37 1.40 -6.70
C HIS A 10 13.25 0.38 -6.42
N HIS A 11 13.23 -0.23 -5.23
CA HIS A 11 12.56 -1.52 -5.01
C HIS A 11 11.36 -1.46 -4.06
N GLU A 12 11.04 -0.29 -3.51
CA GLU A 12 9.85 -0.07 -2.69
C GLU A 12 8.69 0.51 -3.51
N PHE A 13 8.91 0.74 -4.82
CA PHE A 13 7.90 1.26 -5.72
C PHE A 13 8.11 0.80 -7.15
N GLU A 14 7.03 0.84 -7.91
CA GLU A 14 7.00 0.67 -9.36
C GLU A 14 6.50 1.97 -9.99
N VAL A 15 6.99 2.29 -11.18
CA VAL A 15 6.68 3.55 -11.89
C VAL A 15 6.09 3.15 -13.21
N LEU A 16 4.82 3.49 -13.43
CA LEU A 16 4.15 3.10 -14.65
C LEU A 16 4.36 4.13 -15.74
N TYR A 17 4.98 3.72 -16.85
CA TYR A 17 5.28 4.60 -17.98
C TYR A 17 4.21 4.43 -19.08
N GLY A 18 3.32 5.41 -19.23
CA GLY A 18 2.37 5.47 -20.36
C GLY A 18 1.00 4.85 -20.09
N LYS A 19 0.39 4.23 -21.13
CA LYS A 19 -0.90 3.51 -21.08
C LYS A 19 -0.74 2.02 -20.75
N GLU A 20 0.44 1.62 -20.28
CA GLU A 20 0.73 0.23 -19.90
C GLU A 20 -0.18 -0.17 -18.74
N ASN A 21 -0.68 -1.41 -18.75
CA ASN A 21 -1.54 -1.87 -17.66
C ASN A 21 -0.69 -2.16 -16.40
N GLU A 22 -1.31 -2.00 -15.23
CA GLU A 22 -0.61 -2.12 -13.94
C GLU A 22 -0.05 -3.54 -13.72
N THR A 23 -0.58 -4.54 -14.43
CA THR A 23 -0.27 -5.96 -14.25
C THR A 23 0.93 -6.43 -15.09
N GLU A 24 1.03 -6.01 -16.35
CA GLU A 24 2.07 -6.44 -17.30
C GLU A 24 3.45 -5.88 -16.96
N GLU A 25 3.50 -4.65 -16.41
CA GLU A 25 4.79 -4.05 -16.05
C GLU A 25 5.45 -4.79 -14.87
N SER A 26 4.64 -5.22 -13.89
CA SER A 26 5.08 -5.98 -12.73
C SER A 26 5.68 -7.33 -13.14
N GLU A 27 5.02 -8.08 -14.03
CA GLU A 27 5.55 -9.34 -14.53
C GLU A 27 6.87 -9.16 -15.29
N ARG A 28 6.95 -8.18 -16.19
CA ARG A 28 8.15 -7.94 -17.01
C ARG A 28 9.30 -7.49 -16.13
N ARG A 29 9.07 -6.62 -15.14
CA ARG A 29 10.10 -6.19 -14.18
C ARG A 29 10.53 -7.32 -13.26
N TRP A 30 9.60 -8.20 -12.87
CA TRP A 30 9.91 -9.40 -12.10
C TRP A 30 10.82 -10.37 -12.86
N LYS A 31 10.45 -10.71 -14.10
CA LYS A 31 11.26 -11.56 -15.01
C LYS A 31 12.67 -11.01 -15.22
N ASN A 32 12.82 -9.68 -15.21
CA ASN A 32 14.11 -9.00 -15.39
C ASN A 32 14.79 -8.56 -14.08
N CYS A 33 14.28 -8.97 -12.91
CA CYS A 33 14.77 -8.51 -11.62
C CYS A 33 16.16 -9.10 -11.31
N LYS A 34 17.20 -8.28 -11.47
CA LYS A 34 18.60 -8.65 -11.19
C LYS A 34 18.94 -8.80 -9.71
N LYS A 35 18.03 -8.46 -8.79
CA LYS A 35 18.27 -8.57 -7.33
C LYS A 35 18.23 -10.02 -6.87
N ASN A 36 17.43 -10.84 -7.52
CA ASN A 36 17.23 -12.24 -7.16
C ASN A 36 17.44 -13.16 -8.37
N PRO A 37 18.62 -13.14 -9.04
CA PRO A 37 18.88 -14.02 -10.16
C PRO A 37 18.82 -15.47 -9.65
N GLY A 38 17.83 -16.24 -10.12
CA GLY A 38 17.63 -17.64 -9.72
C GLY A 38 16.65 -17.91 -8.57
N HIS A 39 16.04 -16.90 -7.94
CA HIS A 39 14.91 -17.16 -7.03
C HIS A 39 13.61 -17.31 -7.83
N VAL A 40 13.45 -18.47 -8.47
CA VAL A 40 12.20 -18.88 -9.13
C VAL A 40 11.09 -19.26 -8.14
N LYS A 41 11.42 -19.35 -6.85
CA LYS A 41 10.49 -19.73 -5.78
C LYS A 41 10.04 -18.50 -5.01
N PHE A 42 9.30 -17.61 -5.68
CA PHE A 42 8.45 -16.70 -4.93
C PHE A 42 7.36 -17.54 -4.26
N ILE A 43 7.14 -17.28 -2.98
CA ILE A 43 6.07 -17.92 -2.22
C ILE A 43 5.07 -16.80 -1.95
N SER A 44 3.84 -16.95 -2.43
CA SER A 44 2.80 -15.97 -2.13
C SER A 44 2.58 -15.88 -0.62
N PRO A 45 2.06 -14.75 -0.10
CA PRO A 45 1.72 -14.67 1.32
C PRO A 45 0.82 -15.82 1.79
N GLN A 46 -0.13 -16.24 0.95
CA GLN A 46 -1.03 -17.35 1.23
C GLN A 46 -0.29 -18.69 1.26
N ASP A 47 0.52 -18.99 0.24
CA ASP A 47 1.31 -20.22 0.21
C ASP A 47 2.29 -20.28 1.39
N PHE A 48 2.86 -19.14 1.78
CA PHE A 48 3.78 -19.03 2.90
C PHE A 48 3.09 -19.35 4.22
N LYS A 49 1.89 -18.80 4.42
CA LYS A 49 1.05 -19.03 5.59
C LYS A 49 0.68 -20.51 5.75
N ASP A 50 0.32 -21.17 4.65
CA ASP A 50 -0.23 -22.53 4.69
C ASP A 50 0.87 -23.61 4.75
N ASN A 51 2.02 -23.37 4.10
CA ASN A 51 3.00 -24.43 3.86
C ASN A 51 4.38 -24.19 4.47
N TYR A 52 4.75 -22.94 4.75
CA TYR A 52 6.13 -22.58 5.09
C TYR A 52 6.30 -21.96 6.47
N LEU A 53 5.20 -21.59 7.15
CA LEU A 53 5.31 -21.10 8.52
C LEU A 53 5.77 -22.23 9.45
N PRO A 54 6.88 -22.05 10.19
CA PRO A 54 7.35 -23.09 11.09
C PRO A 54 6.31 -23.41 12.17
N SER A 55 6.08 -24.70 12.41
CA SER A 55 5.12 -25.21 13.41
C SER A 55 5.41 -24.77 14.84
N PHE A 56 6.61 -24.28 15.14
CA PHE A 56 7.01 -23.77 16.46
C PHE A 56 6.64 -22.30 16.70
N LEU A 57 6.11 -21.59 15.69
CA LEU A 57 5.49 -20.29 15.93
C LEU A 57 4.26 -20.54 16.80
N THR A 58 4.32 -20.10 18.05
CA THR A 58 3.18 -20.11 18.96
C THR A 58 2.01 -19.36 18.30
N GLY A 59 0.76 -19.73 18.64
CA GLY A 59 -0.44 -19.16 18.01
C GLY A 59 -0.42 -17.63 17.95
N LYS A 60 0.10 -16.97 18.99
CA LYS A 60 0.27 -15.51 19.03
C LYS A 60 1.19 -14.96 17.92
N ASN A 61 2.36 -15.56 17.71
CA ASN A 61 3.30 -15.10 16.68
C ASN A 61 2.75 -15.34 15.26
N TYR A 62 1.99 -16.44 15.09
CA TYR A 62 1.28 -16.74 13.85
C TYR A 62 0.23 -15.65 13.54
N GLU A 63 -0.59 -15.30 14.52
CA GLU A 63 -1.63 -14.27 14.39
C GLU A 63 -1.04 -12.89 14.10
N GLU A 64 0.03 -12.51 14.81
CA GLU A 64 0.74 -11.24 14.56
C GLU A 64 1.30 -11.19 13.14
N PHE A 65 1.90 -12.29 12.67
CA PHE A 65 2.44 -12.35 11.31
C PHE A 65 1.33 -12.27 10.25
N CYS A 66 0.23 -13.00 10.43
CA CYS A 66 -0.93 -12.91 9.53
C CYS A 66 -1.51 -11.50 9.52
N SER A 67 -1.59 -10.86 10.69
CA SER A 67 -2.07 -9.49 10.81
C SER A 67 -1.19 -8.50 10.04
N ILE A 68 0.13 -8.72 10.00
CA ILE A 68 1.05 -7.89 9.19
C ILE A 68 0.78 -8.07 7.69
N ILE A 69 0.54 -9.30 7.24
CA ILE A 69 0.16 -9.57 5.84
C ILE A 69 -1.14 -8.84 5.53
N ASP A 70 -2.18 -9.07 6.33
CA ASP A 70 -3.52 -8.50 6.10
C ASP A 70 -3.53 -6.96 6.19
N CYS A 71 -2.62 -6.37 6.97
CA CYS A 71 -2.45 -4.92 7.06
C CYS A 71 -1.56 -4.34 5.95
N THR A 72 -0.92 -5.15 5.12
CA THR A 72 -0.13 -4.65 4.01
C THR A 72 -1.05 -4.14 2.92
N VAL A 73 -0.81 -2.92 2.43
CA VAL A 73 -1.65 -2.25 1.43
C VAL A 73 -0.83 -1.80 0.23
N ARG A 74 -1.45 -1.73 -0.94
CA ARG A 74 -0.85 -1.17 -2.15
C ARG A 74 -1.23 0.30 -2.28
N LEU A 75 -0.24 1.15 -2.52
CA LEU A 75 -0.41 2.58 -2.71
C LEU A 75 -0.30 2.91 -4.18
N ARG A 76 -1.29 3.62 -4.72
CA ARG A 76 -1.32 4.15 -6.07
C ARG A 76 -1.18 5.67 -6.02
N VAL A 77 0.04 6.15 -6.12
CA VAL A 77 0.38 7.57 -6.03
C VAL A 77 0.36 8.18 -7.43
N SER A 78 -0.63 9.02 -7.69
CA SER A 78 -0.86 9.58 -9.04
C SER A 78 -0.29 10.98 -9.24
N TRP A 79 0.39 11.54 -8.25
CA TRP A 79 0.97 12.88 -8.28
C TRP A 79 2.38 12.89 -7.70
N THR A 80 3.24 13.75 -8.23
CA THR A 80 4.57 14.02 -7.68
C THR A 80 4.65 15.48 -7.25
N SER A 81 4.83 15.73 -5.96
CA SER A 81 4.83 17.08 -5.39
C SER A 81 5.95 17.92 -5.99
N ARG A 82 5.65 19.20 -6.25
CA ARG A 82 6.66 20.19 -6.66
C ARG A 82 7.69 20.48 -5.56
N ALA A 83 7.35 20.17 -4.30
CA ALA A 83 8.19 20.41 -3.15
C ALA A 83 9.28 19.34 -2.90
N ARG A 84 9.31 18.24 -3.68
CA ARG A 84 10.39 17.24 -3.57
C ARG A 84 11.77 17.90 -3.72
N LEU A 85 12.75 17.56 -2.91
CA LEU A 85 14.10 18.15 -3.00
C LEU A 85 14.91 17.63 -4.20
N ASN A 86 15.91 18.39 -4.64
CA ASN A 86 16.79 17.95 -5.74
C ASN A 86 17.63 16.76 -5.27
N GLY A 87 17.79 15.75 -6.13
CA GLY A 87 18.51 14.51 -5.78
C GLY A 87 17.65 13.46 -5.07
N GLU A 88 16.46 13.82 -4.59
CA GLU A 88 15.49 12.85 -4.09
C GLU A 88 14.91 11.99 -5.21
N LYS A 89 14.41 10.81 -4.84
CA LYS A 89 13.68 9.97 -5.79
C LYS A 89 12.48 10.77 -6.34
N PHE A 90 12.27 10.69 -7.66
CA PHE A 90 11.23 11.41 -8.39
C PHE A 90 11.36 12.94 -8.46
N SER A 91 12.48 13.52 -8.05
CA SER A 91 12.71 14.96 -8.22
C SER A 91 12.59 15.43 -9.68
N GLY A 92 12.90 14.57 -10.65
CA GLY A 92 12.73 14.85 -12.08
C GLY A 92 11.29 14.71 -12.60
N CYS A 93 10.36 14.21 -11.80
CA CYS A 93 8.95 14.01 -12.15
C CYS A 93 8.02 14.99 -11.44
N ARG A 94 8.54 16.01 -10.76
CA ARG A 94 7.76 17.02 -10.03
C ARG A 94 6.66 17.65 -10.89
N GLY A 95 5.49 17.83 -10.29
CA GLY A 95 4.35 18.44 -10.94
C GLY A 95 3.72 17.58 -12.04
N THR A 96 4.05 16.29 -12.10
CA THR A 96 3.50 15.37 -13.11
C THR A 96 2.55 14.36 -12.47
N HIS A 97 1.61 13.85 -13.29
CA HIS A 97 0.67 12.81 -12.92
C HIS A 97 1.17 11.40 -13.26
N ARG A 98 2.47 11.14 -13.10
CA ARG A 98 3.02 9.80 -13.33
C ARG A 98 2.58 8.87 -12.20
N LEU A 99 1.84 7.82 -12.56
CA LEU A 99 1.38 6.82 -11.61
C LEU A 99 2.57 6.02 -11.08
N ARG A 100 2.62 5.91 -9.76
CA ARG A 100 3.62 5.14 -9.03
C ARG A 100 2.90 4.18 -8.08
N LEU A 101 3.32 2.94 -8.06
CA LEU A 101 2.85 1.95 -7.10
C LEU A 101 3.85 1.85 -5.97
N GLY A 102 3.40 1.68 -4.73
CA GLY A 102 4.24 1.39 -3.58
C GLY A 102 3.49 0.56 -2.55
N THR A 103 4.11 0.32 -1.41
CA THR A 103 3.45 -0.41 -0.31
C THR A 103 3.37 0.44 0.94
N GLY A 104 2.39 0.11 1.78
CA GLY A 104 2.25 0.67 3.11
C GLY A 104 1.76 -0.40 4.09
N CYS A 105 1.75 -0.04 5.36
CA CYS A 105 1.16 -0.85 6.43
C CYS A 105 0.02 -0.05 7.07
N MET A 106 -1.16 -0.65 7.11
CA MET A 106 -2.36 -0.12 7.72
C MET A 106 -2.31 -0.31 9.23
N TYR A 107 -2.68 0.74 9.95
CA TYR A 107 -2.87 0.72 11.40
C TYR A 107 -4.24 1.29 11.71
N THR A 108 -5.04 0.53 12.45
CA THR A 108 -6.23 1.05 13.11
C THR A 108 -5.79 1.69 14.42
N HIS A 109 -6.16 2.94 14.65
CA HIS A 109 -6.07 3.51 15.98
C HIS A 109 -6.99 2.67 16.88
N GLY A 110 -6.49 2.24 18.05
CA GLY A 110 -7.19 1.29 18.93
C GLY A 110 -8.57 1.77 19.40
N ASP A 111 -8.86 3.05 19.20
CA ASP A 111 -10.21 3.56 19.14
C ASP A 111 -10.83 3.07 17.83
N ARG A 112 -11.58 1.94 17.89
CA ARG A 112 -12.80 1.84 17.08
C ARG A 112 -13.40 3.23 17.20
N VAL A 113 -13.40 4.03 16.13
CA VAL A 113 -14.02 5.37 16.15
C VAL A 113 -15.32 5.09 16.82
N SER A 114 -15.40 5.52 18.08
CA SER A 114 -16.47 5.10 18.93
C SER A 114 -17.67 5.60 18.17
N SER A 115 -18.57 4.67 17.92
CA SER A 115 -19.96 4.90 17.62
C SER A 115 -20.47 5.90 18.66
N LEU A 116 -20.10 7.18 18.50
CA LEU A 116 -20.85 8.32 18.97
C LEU A 116 -21.90 8.42 17.87
N ASP A 117 -23.00 7.73 18.16
CA ASP A 117 -23.83 6.90 17.28
C ASP A 117 -24.48 7.53 16.04
N ASN A 118 -24.09 8.71 15.56
CA ASN A 118 -24.78 9.40 14.47
C ASN A 118 -23.89 10.19 13.49
N GLU A 119 -22.59 9.87 13.37
CA GLU A 119 -21.79 10.52 12.31
C GLU A 119 -22.32 10.11 10.92
N PRO A 120 -22.64 11.10 10.04
CA PRO A 120 -23.05 10.81 8.68
C PRO A 120 -21.88 10.21 7.89
N CYS A 121 -22.15 9.31 6.93
CA CYS A 121 -21.10 8.72 6.10
C CYS A 121 -20.29 9.83 5.44
N PRO A 122 -18.94 9.85 5.60
CA PRO A 122 -18.11 10.85 4.94
C PRO A 122 -18.03 10.62 3.42
N CYS A 123 -18.38 9.42 2.97
CA CYS A 123 -18.31 9.04 1.57
C CYS A 123 -19.15 9.95 0.65
N ASN A 124 -18.53 10.40 -0.45
CA ASN A 124 -19.16 11.28 -1.44
C ASN A 124 -20.47 10.71 -2.02
N GLU A 125 -20.61 9.39 -2.12
CA GLU A 125 -21.83 8.76 -2.63
C GLU A 125 -23.04 8.95 -1.70
N CYS A 126 -22.81 8.98 -0.39
CA CYS A 126 -23.90 9.16 0.58
C CYS A 126 -24.17 10.64 0.85
N GLU A 127 -23.24 11.55 0.56
CA GLU A 127 -23.36 12.99 0.84
C GLU A 127 -23.79 13.29 2.30
N GLY A 128 -23.36 12.44 3.24
CA GLY A 128 -23.78 12.50 4.63
C GLY A 128 -25.28 12.29 4.91
N LYS A 129 -26.07 11.83 3.93
CA LYS A 129 -27.50 11.55 4.09
C LYS A 129 -27.79 10.26 4.85
N VAL A 130 -26.79 9.38 4.98
CA VAL A 130 -26.95 8.07 5.62
C VAL A 130 -25.96 7.95 6.78
N ILE A 131 -26.48 7.55 7.93
CA ILE A 131 -25.67 7.16 9.08
C ILE A 131 -25.23 5.71 8.84
N ARG A 132 -23.94 5.51 8.58
CA ARG A 132 -23.34 4.19 8.39
C ARG A 132 -22.09 4.09 9.23
N LYS A 133 -21.84 2.89 9.76
CA LYS A 133 -20.56 2.58 10.41
C LYS A 133 -19.43 2.80 9.40
N HIS A 134 -18.50 3.67 9.73
CA HIS A 134 -17.30 3.90 8.97
C HIS A 134 -16.07 3.71 9.87
N TRP A 135 -14.95 3.37 9.24
CA TRP A 135 -13.68 3.14 9.93
C TRP A 135 -12.70 4.22 9.51
N LYS A 136 -11.91 4.71 10.47
CA LYS A 136 -10.75 5.56 10.20
C LYS A 136 -9.51 4.72 10.48
N PHE A 137 -8.57 4.72 9.54
CA PHE A 137 -7.29 4.05 9.68
C PHE A 137 -6.17 4.96 9.18
N SER A 138 -4.95 4.62 9.50
CA SER A 138 -3.75 5.30 9.00
C SER A 138 -2.90 4.32 8.22
N VAL A 139 -2.21 4.81 7.20
CA VAL A 139 -1.24 4.01 6.44
C VAL A 139 0.13 4.62 6.66
N HIS A 140 1.06 3.82 7.16
CA HIS A 140 2.46 4.19 7.19
C HIS A 140 3.15 3.68 5.94
N THR A 141 3.96 4.52 5.33
CA THR A 141 4.75 4.18 4.14
C THR A 141 6.08 4.93 4.18
N ALA A 142 6.98 4.58 3.26
CA ALA A 142 8.25 5.28 3.11
C ALA A 142 8.03 6.67 2.50
N HIS A 143 8.75 7.66 3.02
CA HIS A 143 8.71 9.05 2.55
C HIS A 143 8.96 9.20 1.04
N HIS A 144 9.79 8.32 0.46
CA HIS A 144 10.05 8.39 -0.98
C HIS A 144 8.88 7.85 -1.83
N VAL A 145 7.98 7.03 -1.26
CA VAL A 145 6.73 6.59 -1.89
C VAL A 145 5.73 7.75 -1.89
N VAL A 146 5.40 8.28 -0.70
CA VAL A 146 4.55 9.46 -0.50
C VAL A 146 5.34 10.54 0.23
N TYR A 147 5.64 11.63 -0.47
CA TYR A 147 6.55 12.68 0.05
C TYR A 147 5.90 13.59 1.09
N ASN A 148 4.65 13.99 0.87
CA ASN A 148 3.95 14.95 1.71
C ASN A 148 2.43 14.83 1.55
N THR A 149 1.70 15.68 2.27
CA THR A 149 0.23 15.81 2.18
C THR A 149 -0.31 15.96 0.76
N GLU A 150 0.42 16.65 -0.13
CA GLU A 150 -0.03 16.89 -1.51
C GLU A 150 -0.09 15.59 -2.31
N GLU A 151 0.96 14.75 -2.22
CA GLU A 151 0.96 13.43 -2.85
C GLU A 151 -0.02 12.47 -2.18
N ALA A 152 -0.11 12.54 -0.85
CA ALA A 152 -0.99 11.68 -0.07
C ALA A 152 -2.47 11.88 -0.44
N LYS A 153 -2.91 13.14 -0.65
CA LYS A 153 -4.27 13.46 -1.14
C LYS A 153 -4.58 12.87 -2.53
N GLN A 154 -3.55 12.62 -3.33
CA GLN A 154 -3.65 12.07 -4.68
C GLN A 154 -3.25 10.58 -4.72
N THR A 155 -3.25 9.93 -3.55
CA THR A 155 -2.94 8.51 -3.40
C THR A 155 -4.24 7.73 -3.18
N LYS A 156 -4.37 6.62 -3.91
CA LYS A 156 -5.38 5.60 -3.62
C LYS A 156 -4.73 4.43 -2.91
N VAL A 157 -5.48 3.76 -2.04
CA VAL A 157 -5.02 2.59 -1.28
C VAL A 157 -5.84 1.39 -1.71
N ASP A 158 -5.19 0.33 -2.17
CA ASP A 158 -5.84 -0.95 -2.45
C ASP A 158 -5.61 -1.88 -1.25
N LEU A 159 -6.72 -2.33 -0.67
CA LEU A 159 -6.79 -3.32 0.41
C LEU A 159 -7.01 -4.71 -0.18
N PHE A 160 -6.49 -5.74 0.48
CA PHE A 160 -6.68 -7.16 0.10
C PHE A 160 -6.27 -7.44 -1.35
N TYR A 161 -5.02 -7.11 -1.69
CA TYR A 161 -4.48 -7.22 -3.05
C TYR A 161 -3.51 -8.41 -3.21
N ASP A 162 -3.64 -9.40 -2.33
CA ASP A 162 -2.65 -10.46 -2.12
C ASP A 162 -2.56 -11.48 -3.27
N ASP A 163 -3.60 -11.56 -4.11
CA ASP A 163 -3.64 -12.44 -5.28
C ASP A 163 -4.31 -11.77 -6.49
N GLU A 164 -4.07 -12.33 -7.69
CA GLU A 164 -4.63 -11.81 -8.94
C GLU A 164 -6.15 -12.02 -9.04
N SER A 165 -6.69 -13.05 -8.36
CA SER A 165 -8.13 -13.29 -8.27
C SER A 165 -8.86 -12.24 -7.43
N CYS A 166 -8.18 -11.51 -6.53
CA CYS A 166 -8.80 -10.51 -5.66
C CYS A 166 -9.46 -9.38 -6.46
N GLN A 167 -8.94 -9.08 -7.66
CA GLN A 167 -9.57 -8.13 -8.58
C GLN A 167 -10.82 -8.70 -9.24
N GLN A 168 -10.79 -9.98 -9.61
CA GLN A 168 -11.87 -10.67 -10.33
C GLN A 168 -13.06 -10.97 -9.40
N ASP A 169 -12.78 -11.32 -8.15
CA ASP A 169 -13.78 -11.67 -7.14
C ASP A 169 -14.34 -10.44 -6.39
N GLY A 170 -13.86 -9.23 -6.72
CA GLY A 170 -14.28 -7.97 -6.08
C GLY A 170 -13.88 -7.85 -4.61
N ARG A 171 -12.96 -8.71 -4.13
CA ARG A 171 -12.44 -8.71 -2.76
C ARG A 171 -11.54 -7.49 -2.53
N MET A 172 -10.74 -7.13 -3.53
CA MET A 172 -9.89 -5.94 -3.47
C MET A 172 -10.77 -4.69 -3.32
N LYS A 173 -10.46 -3.85 -2.34
CA LYS A 173 -11.15 -2.57 -2.13
C LYS A 173 -10.19 -1.43 -2.32
N THR A 174 -10.53 -0.51 -3.22
CA THR A 174 -9.78 0.73 -3.40
C THR A 174 -10.46 1.84 -2.62
N VAL A 175 -9.68 2.54 -1.78
CA VAL A 175 -10.15 3.68 -1.00
C VAL A 175 -9.30 4.92 -1.29
N GLY A 176 -9.97 6.07 -1.36
CA GLY A 176 -9.34 7.37 -1.46
C GLY A 176 -9.18 8.01 -0.09
N SER A 177 -8.26 8.95 0.04
CA SER A 177 -8.07 9.67 1.29
C SER A 177 -8.96 10.91 1.37
N GLU A 178 -9.79 11.01 2.41
CA GLU A 178 -10.45 12.25 2.81
C GLU A 178 -9.79 12.79 4.09
N GLY A 179 -9.38 14.07 4.09
CA GLY A 179 -8.82 14.70 5.28
C GLY A 179 -7.42 14.23 5.68
N VAL A 180 -6.50 14.09 4.73
CA VAL A 180 -5.11 13.67 5.01
C VAL A 180 -4.38 14.66 5.91
N LYS A 181 -3.80 14.14 7.00
CA LYS A 181 -2.83 14.84 7.85
C LYS A 181 -1.50 14.12 7.76
N ASP A 182 -0.46 14.84 7.38
CA ASP A 182 0.92 14.37 7.47
C ASP A 182 1.38 14.50 8.93
N THR A 183 1.82 13.39 9.52
CA THR A 183 2.27 13.31 10.92
C THR A 183 3.78 13.18 11.04
N THR A 184 4.54 13.45 9.97
CA THR A 184 6.00 13.43 10.00
C THR A 184 6.52 14.48 11.00
N ARG A 185 6.97 14.02 12.17
CA ARG A 185 7.68 14.81 13.19
C ARG A 185 9.19 14.74 12.95
#